data_AF-A0A536L1U6-F1
#
_entry.id   AF-A0A536L1U6-F1
#
_cell.length_a   1.000
_cell.length_b   1.000
_cell.length_c   1.000
_cell.angle_alpha   90.00
_cell.angle_beta   90.00
_cell.angle_gamma   90.00
#
_symmetry.space_group_name_H-M   'P 1'
#
loop_
_entity.id
_entity.type
_entity.pdbx_description
1 polymer ?
#
loop_
_entity_poly.entity_id
_entity_poly.type
_entity_poly.pdbx_seq_one_letter_code
_entity_poly.pdbx_strand_id
1 'polypeptide(L)'
;MREGPEIGFDDTVLRQVQSEVSSIKAEYRDRLSEELIDQAAGESLRRLAGSRVTQFVPLFVGRFTRQRIKELLGSGELPGD
;
A
#
# COMPACT_ATOMS: atom_id res chain seq x y z
N MET A 1 -6.54 -29.90 0.75
CA MET A 1 -7.23 -28.59 0.82
C MET A 1 -6.46 -27.62 -0.05
N ARG A 2 -7.11 -26.95 -1.01
CA ARG A 2 -6.52 -25.76 -1.64
C ARG A 2 -6.92 -24.58 -0.77
N GLU A 3 -6.06 -24.24 0.17
CA GLU A 3 -6.14 -22.98 0.88
C GLU A 3 -5.63 -21.93 -0.10
N GLY A 4 -6.49 -20.97 -0.48
CA GLY A 4 -6.03 -19.77 -1.18
C GLY A 4 -4.98 -19.07 -0.32
N PRO A 5 -4.16 -18.17 -0.88
CA PRO A 5 -3.13 -17.50 -0.10
C PRO A 5 -3.79 -16.63 0.97
N GLU A 6 -3.99 -17.19 2.16
CA GLU A 6 -3.89 -16.41 3.39
C GLU A 6 -2.61 -15.62 3.22
N ILE A 7 -2.73 -14.29 3.25
CA ILE A 7 -1.61 -13.39 3.14
C ILE A 7 -0.66 -13.79 4.29
N GLY A 8 0.34 -14.61 3.97
CA GLY A 8 1.14 -15.37 4.93
C GLY A 8 2.18 -14.51 5.61
N PHE A 9 1.74 -13.37 6.16
CA PHE A 9 2.58 -12.45 6.90
C PHE A 9 2.25 -12.56 8.38
N ASP A 10 3.29 -12.57 9.20
CA ASP A 10 3.17 -12.53 10.65
C ASP A 10 2.41 -11.27 11.12
N ASP A 11 1.71 -11.38 12.26
CA ASP A 11 0.96 -10.25 12.86
C ASP A 11 1.83 -9.00 13.05
N THR A 12 3.11 -9.20 13.40
CA THR A 12 4.08 -8.11 13.54
C THR A 12 4.34 -7.38 12.23
N VAL A 13 4.38 -8.10 11.10
CA VAL A 13 4.53 -7.50 9.77
C VAL A 13 3.25 -6.75 9.40
N LEU A 14 2.09 -7.33 9.65
CA LEU A 14 0.79 -6.69 9.40
C LEU A 14 0.59 -5.41 10.22
N ARG A 15 1.02 -5.40 11.49
CA ARG A 15 1.01 -4.18 12.34
C ARG A 15 1.93 -3.09 11.79
N GLN A 16 3.12 -3.45 11.36
CA GLN A 16 4.06 -2.48 10.76
C GLN A 16 3.49 -1.90 9.45
N VAL A 17 2.88 -2.74 8.62
CA VAL A 17 2.20 -2.29 7.40
C VAL A 17 1.07 -1.32 7.74
N GLN A 18 0.21 -1.65 8.72
CA GLN A 18 -0.86 -0.75 9.16
C GLN A 18 -0.33 0.59 9.68
N SER A 19 0.78 0.59 10.43
CA SER A 19 1.42 1.81 10.92
C SER A 19 1.95 2.67 9.77
N GLU A 20 2.61 2.06 8.78
CA GLU A 20 3.09 2.78 7.59
C GLU A 20 1.92 3.37 6.80
N VAL A 21 0.87 2.58 6.55
CA VAL A 21 -0.33 3.02 5.83
C VAL A 21 -1.03 4.16 6.58
N SER A 22 -1.13 4.08 7.91
CA SER A 22 -1.69 5.16 8.74
C SER A 22 -0.87 6.45 8.62
N SER A 23 0.47 6.34 8.62
CA SER A 23 1.33 7.51 8.40
C SER A 23 1.14 8.12 7.01
N ILE A 24 0.97 7.28 5.97
CA ILE A 24 0.69 7.74 4.61
C ILE A 24 -0.68 8.41 4.53
N LYS A 25 -1.72 7.84 5.16
CA LYS A 25 -3.02 8.49 5.25
C LYS A 25 -2.91 9.88 5.87
N ALA A 26 -2.17 10.03 6.97
CA ALA A 26 -1.95 11.33 7.58
C ALA A 26 -1.22 12.31 6.65
N GLU A 27 -0.23 11.84 5.88
CA GLU A 27 0.54 12.65 4.91
C GLU A 27 -0.33 13.10 3.72
N TYR A 28 -1.25 12.27 3.23
CA TYR A 28 -2.04 12.53 2.02
C TYR A 28 -3.53 12.82 2.28
N ARG A 29 -3.98 12.94 3.53
CA ARG A 29 -5.40 13.17 3.89
C ARG A 29 -6.05 14.37 3.20
N ASP A 30 -5.24 15.38 2.87
CA ASP A 30 -5.68 16.63 2.24
C ASP A 30 -5.74 16.51 0.70
N ARG A 31 -5.08 15.48 0.13
CA ARG A 31 -4.90 15.29 -1.31
C ARG A 31 -5.67 14.10 -1.86
N LEU A 32 -5.92 13.08 -1.05
CA LEU A 32 -6.60 11.84 -1.44
C LEU A 32 -7.48 11.32 -0.30
N SER A 33 -8.58 10.67 -0.67
CA SER A 33 -9.42 9.93 0.26
C SER A 33 -8.66 8.76 0.88
N GLU A 34 -8.87 8.51 2.17
CA GLU A 34 -8.27 7.38 2.89
C GLU A 34 -8.58 6.03 2.24
N GLU A 35 -9.77 5.88 1.66
CA GLU A 35 -10.18 4.67 0.92
C GLU A 35 -9.27 4.35 -0.28
N LEU A 36 -8.85 5.37 -1.04
CA LEU A 36 -7.93 5.17 -2.18
C LEU A 36 -6.54 4.74 -1.70
N ILE A 37 -6.12 5.25 -0.55
CA ILE A 37 -4.85 4.89 0.09
C ILE A 37 -4.91 3.44 0.61
N ASP A 38 -6.02 3.03 1.23
CA ASP A 38 -6.26 1.65 1.64
C ASP A 38 -6.27 0.70 0.45
N GLN A 39 -6.93 1.06 -0.66
CA GLN A 39 -6.92 0.23 -1.87
C GLN A 39 -5.52 0.07 -2.45
N ALA A 40 -4.75 1.16 -2.54
CA ALA A 40 -3.36 1.11 -3.02
C ALA A 40 -2.45 0.27 -2.10
N ALA A 41 -2.63 0.36 -0.78
CA ALA A 41 -1.92 -0.47 0.18
C ALA A 41 -2.32 -1.94 0.12
N GLY A 42 -3.62 -2.24 0.01
CA GLY A 42 -4.14 -3.60 -0.13
C GLY A 42 -3.66 -4.28 -1.40
N GLU A 43 -3.62 -3.57 -2.53
CA GLU A 43 -3.06 -4.09 -3.77
C GLU A 43 -1.56 -4.39 -3.62
N SER A 44 -0.81 -3.49 -2.98
CA SER A 44 0.63 -3.67 -2.72
C SER A 44 0.91 -4.90 -1.84
N LEU A 45 0.12 -5.08 -0.78
CA LEU A 45 0.15 -6.28 0.08
C LEU A 45 -0.12 -7.56 -0.71
N ARG A 46 -1.15 -7.57 -1.56
CA ARG A 46 -1.50 -8.73 -2.38
C ARG A 46 -0.41 -9.08 -3.40
N ARG A 47 0.25 -8.08 -4.00
CA ARG A 47 1.41 -8.29 -4.87
C ARG A 47 2.59 -8.92 -4.13
N LEU A 48 2.75 -8.58 -2.85
CA LEU A 48 3.82 -9.09 -2.01
C LEU A 48 3.49 -10.42 -1.33
N ALA A 49 2.24 -10.88 -1.36
CA ALA A 49 1.73 -12.05 -0.64
C ALA A 49 2.41 -13.39 -0.95
N GLY A 50 3.23 -13.46 -2.02
CA GLY A 50 4.05 -14.62 -2.37
C GLY A 50 5.56 -14.38 -2.23
N SER A 51 5.97 -13.25 -1.64
CA SER A 51 7.38 -12.91 -1.49
C SER A 51 8.04 -13.78 -0.43
N ARG A 52 9.20 -14.33 -0.75
CA ARG A 52 10.05 -15.08 0.20
C ARG A 52 10.70 -14.18 1.26
N VAL A 53 10.60 -12.85 1.11
CA VAL A 53 11.29 -11.89 1.96
C VAL A 53 10.27 -10.99 2.68
N THR A 54 9.59 -11.59 3.65
CA THR A 54 8.48 -10.97 4.41
C THR A 54 8.92 -9.79 5.29
N GLN A 55 10.17 -9.78 5.76
CA GLN A 55 10.76 -8.72 6.59
C GLN A 55 10.78 -7.33 5.91
N PHE A 56 10.80 -7.26 4.58
CA PHE A 56 10.78 -5.99 3.84
C PHE A 56 9.39 -5.59 3.35
N VAL A 57 8.37 -6.42 3.60
CA VAL A 57 6.99 -6.12 3.18
C VAL A 57 6.51 -4.76 3.69
N PRO A 58 6.73 -4.36 4.96
CA PRO A 58 6.30 -3.03 5.42
C PRO A 58 6.93 -1.89 4.63
N LEU A 59 8.23 -1.97 4.38
CA LEU A 59 8.99 -1.00 3.59
C LEU A 59 8.49 -0.92 2.15
N PHE A 60 8.24 -2.08 1.51
CA PHE A 60 7.77 -2.13 0.14
C PHE A 60 6.32 -1.65 0.00
N VAL A 61 5.43 -2.03 0.91
CA VAL A 61 4.04 -1.52 0.93
C VAL A 61 4.07 -0.01 1.06
N GLY A 62 4.79 0.53 2.04
CA GLY A 62 4.90 1.97 2.22
C GLY A 62 5.46 2.71 0.99
N ARG A 63 6.44 2.10 0.30
CA ARG A 63 7.00 2.67 -0.93
C ARG A 63 6.04 2.61 -2.11
N PHE A 64 5.41 1.45 -2.35
CA PHE A 64 4.50 1.26 -3.48
C PHE A 64 3.21 2.05 -3.31
N THR A 65 2.66 2.14 -2.10
CA THR A 65 1.52 3.01 -1.82
C THR A 65 1.85 4.47 -2.12
N ARG A 66 2.99 5.01 -1.64
CA ARG A 66 3.42 6.38 -1.96
C ARG A 66 3.67 6.58 -3.45
N GLN A 67 4.27 5.62 -4.13
CA GLN A 67 4.48 5.69 -5.59
C GLN A 67 3.15 5.74 -6.32
N ARG A 68 2.21 4.85 -5.98
CA ARG A 68 0.88 4.79 -6.59
C ARG A 68 0.08 6.06 -6.35
N ILE A 69 0.17 6.62 -5.14
CA ILE A 69 -0.40 7.93 -4.80
C ILE A 69 0.21 9.04 -5.66
N LYS A 70 1.53 9.07 -5.82
CA LYS A 70 2.21 10.05 -6.69
C LYS A 70 1.79 9.90 -8.15
N GLU A 71 1.62 8.67 -8.63
CA GLU A 71 1.06 8.42 -9.97
C GLU A 71 -0.38 8.92 -10.06
N LEU A 72 -1.25 8.66 -9.08
CA LEU A 72 -2.62 9.18 -9.08
C LEU A 72 -2.67 10.72 -9.07
N LEU A 73 -1.76 11.35 -8.32
CA LEU A 73 -1.66 12.81 -8.22
C LEU A 73 -0.98 13.45 -9.43
N GLY A 74 -0.03 12.76 -10.07
CA GLY A 74 0.70 13.23 -11.25
C GLY A 74 0.03 12.85 -12.58
N SER A 75 -0.78 11.81 -12.60
CA SER A 75 -1.75 11.47 -13.65
C SER A 75 -3.08 12.17 -13.46
N GLY A 76 -3.17 13.09 -12.49
CA GLY A 76 -4.05 14.24 -12.60
C GLY A 76 -3.64 14.99 -13.86
N GLU A 77 -4.34 14.71 -14.94
CA GLU A 77 -4.58 15.60 -16.07
C GLU A 77 -4.23 17.04 -15.72
N LEU A 78 -3.19 17.60 -16.36
CA LEU A 78 -3.26 19.01 -16.71
C LEU A 78 -4.35 19.08 -17.79
N PRO A 79 -5.55 19.63 -17.53
CA PRO A 79 -6.43 19.98 -18.62
C PRO A 79 -5.76 21.12 -19.41
N GLY A 80 -5.31 20.79 -20.62
CA GLY A 80 -4.94 21.74 -21.66
C GLY A 80 -3.50 22.27 -21.61
N ASP A 81 -2.72 21.89 -22.62
CA ASP A 81 -2.34 22.85 -23.66
C ASP A 81 -2.80 22.29 -25.02
#